data_AF-A0AAV6DBV5-F1
#
_entry.id   AF-A0AAV6DBV5-F1
#
_cell.length_a   1.000
_cell.length_b   1.000
_cell.length_c   1.000
_cell.angle_alpha   90.00
_cell.angle_beta   90.00
_cell.angle_gamma   90.00
#
_symmetry.space_group_name_H-M   'P 1'
#
loop_
_entity.id
_entity.type
_entity.pdbx_description
1 polymer ?
#
loop_
_entity_poly.entity_id
_entity_poly.type
_entity_poly.pdbx_seq_one_letter_code
_entity_poly.pdbx_strand_id
1 'polypeptide(L)'
;MKTLIALVLAAAVFAPTLAFAGASTDAALGLGAFAVFNQILGGVGIFHRPAPVVVAPAPVYVPAPPVVVAPAPVVVARPYPVYVPAPRHVVVRQPAFCPPGHARKGWCYPAPVYRGWRH
;
A
#
# COMPACT_ATOMS: atom_id res chain seq x y z
N MET A 1 -17.76 49.59 78.40
CA MET A 1 -16.55 49.94 77.61
C MET A 1 -16.19 48.87 76.57
N LYS A 2 -16.14 47.58 76.92
CA LYS A 2 -15.81 46.48 75.99
C LYS A 2 -16.76 46.36 74.79
N THR A 3 -18.05 46.57 75.00
CA THR A 3 -19.09 46.57 73.95
C THR A 3 -18.93 47.72 72.96
N LEU A 4 -18.55 48.90 73.44
CA LEU A 4 -18.24 50.05 72.58
C LEU A 4 -16.99 49.80 71.76
N ILE A 5 -15.94 49.21 72.35
CA ILE A 5 -14.71 48.85 71.63
C ILE A 5 -14.99 47.79 70.55
N ALA A 6 -15.80 46.76 70.87
CA ALA A 6 -16.19 45.74 69.91
C ALA A 6 -17.02 46.32 68.76
N LEU A 7 -17.90 47.27 69.06
CA LEU A 7 -18.74 47.92 68.05
C LEU A 7 -17.93 48.86 67.15
N VAL A 8 -16.94 49.57 67.71
CA VAL A 8 -16.00 50.39 66.94
C VAL A 8 -15.08 49.53 66.07
N LEU A 9 -14.60 48.40 66.58
CA LEU A 9 -13.80 47.44 65.79
C LEU A 9 -14.62 46.79 64.68
N ALA A 10 -15.87 46.42 64.96
CA ALA A 10 -16.78 45.93 63.94
C ALA A 10 -17.05 47.01 62.88
N ALA A 11 -17.35 48.24 63.29
CA ALA A 11 -17.53 49.35 62.36
C ALA A 11 -16.26 49.62 61.52
N ALA A 12 -15.06 49.55 62.10
CA ALA A 12 -13.81 49.75 61.37
C ALA A 12 -13.48 48.63 60.37
N VAL A 13 -13.85 47.38 60.69
CA VAL A 13 -13.67 46.24 59.78
C VAL A 13 -14.73 46.21 58.68
N PHE A 14 -15.94 46.68 58.97
CA PHE A 14 -17.08 46.68 58.03
C PHE A 14 -17.31 48.00 57.29
N ALA A 15 -16.64 49.09 57.66
CA ALA A 15 -16.70 50.38 56.96
C ALA A 15 -15.36 50.70 56.28
N PRO A 16 -15.09 50.17 55.07
CA PRO A 16 -14.00 50.67 54.24
C PRO A 16 -14.23 52.11 53.74
N THR A 17 -15.36 52.74 54.10
CA THR A 17 -15.90 53.97 53.51
C THR A 17 -15.63 55.23 54.34
N LEU A 18 -14.44 55.37 54.90
CA LEU A 18 -13.93 56.69 55.34
C LEU A 18 -12.68 57.11 54.57
N ALA A 19 -12.48 56.57 53.37
CA ALA A 19 -11.69 57.25 52.36
C ALA A 19 -12.63 58.17 51.58
N PHE A 20 -12.67 59.46 51.92
CA PHE A 20 -13.15 60.48 50.99
C PHE A 20 -12.15 60.55 49.83
N ALA A 21 -12.31 59.64 48.88
CA ALA A 21 -11.46 59.56 47.72
C ALA A 21 -12.40 59.60 46.52
N GLY A 22 -12.40 60.75 45.82
CA GLY A 22 -13.38 61.07 44.78
C GLY A 22 -13.60 59.94 43.78
N ALA A 23 -14.76 59.98 43.09
CA ALA A 23 -15.39 58.94 42.27
C ALA A 23 -14.48 57.86 41.64
N SER A 24 -13.29 58.20 41.16
CA SER A 24 -12.29 57.28 40.63
C SER A 24 -11.76 56.25 41.64
N THR A 25 -11.62 56.61 42.92
CA THR A 25 -11.06 55.71 43.95
C THR A 25 -12.10 54.72 44.43
N ASP A 26 -13.35 55.16 44.63
CA ASP A 26 -14.49 54.29 44.91
C ASP A 26 -14.74 53.30 43.76
N ALA A 27 -14.62 53.76 42.52
CA ALA A 27 -14.72 52.89 41.34
C ALA A 27 -13.58 51.86 41.28
N ALA A 28 -12.34 52.26 41.55
CA ALA A 28 -11.20 51.35 41.57
C ALA A 28 -11.33 50.28 42.67
N LEU A 29 -11.81 50.65 43.86
CA LEU A 29 -12.10 49.72 44.95
C LEU A 29 -13.25 48.78 44.58
N GLY A 30 -14.32 49.29 43.96
CA GLY A 30 -15.43 48.48 43.47
C GLY A 30 -15.03 47.48 42.40
N LEU A 31 -14.21 47.91 41.42
CA LEU A 31 -13.68 47.04 40.37
C LEU A 31 -12.71 45.98 40.93
N GLY A 32 -11.87 46.35 41.89
CA GLY A 32 -10.98 45.43 42.60
C GLY A 32 -11.76 44.37 43.40
N ALA A 33 -12.78 44.78 44.14
CA ALA A 33 -13.64 43.86 44.88
C ALA A 33 -14.38 42.90 43.94
N PHE A 34 -14.95 43.40 42.83
CA PHE A 34 -15.63 42.56 41.84
C PHE A 34 -14.68 41.53 41.21
N ALA A 35 -13.45 41.94 40.87
CA ALA A 35 -12.45 41.02 40.32
C ALA A 35 -12.10 39.90 41.30
N VAL A 36 -11.96 40.19 42.60
CA VAL A 36 -11.69 39.18 43.63
C VAL A 36 -12.89 38.24 43.81
N PHE A 37 -14.12 38.76 43.84
CA PHE A 37 -15.32 37.91 43.92
C PHE A 37 -15.47 37.02 42.68
N ASN A 38 -15.19 37.54 41.48
CA ASN A 38 -15.20 36.76 40.25
C ASN A 38 -14.10 35.68 40.25
N GLN A 39 -12.95 35.95 40.87
CA GLN A 39 -11.88 34.94 41.05
C GLN A 39 -12.27 33.84 42.03
N ILE A 40 -12.93 34.18 43.14
CA ILE A 40 -13.42 33.22 44.14
C ILE A 40 -14.52 32.32 43.55
N LEU A 41 -15.50 32.90 42.85
CA LEU A 41 -16.61 32.14 42.26
C LEU A 41 -16.22 31.42 40.97
N GLY A 42 -15.38 32.05 40.15
CA GLY A 42 -14.89 31.50 38.88
C GLY A 42 -13.76 30.47 39.04
N GLY A 43 -13.25 30.26 40.27
CA GLY A 43 -12.20 29.28 40.55
C GLY A 43 -10.88 29.57 39.82
N VAL A 44 -10.64 30.82 39.43
CA VAL A 44 -9.43 31.30 38.77
C VAL A 44 -8.59 32.07 39.80
N GLY A 45 -7.51 31.46 40.29
CA GLY A 45 -6.67 31.99 41.37
C GLY A 45 -6.08 30.88 42.25
N ILE A 46 -5.77 31.20 43.52
CA ILE A 46 -5.13 30.28 44.49
C ILE A 46 -5.98 29.02 44.77
N PHE A 47 -7.29 29.09 44.53
CA PHE A 47 -8.21 27.94 44.68
C PHE A 47 -8.40 27.11 43.40
N HIS A 48 -7.61 27.37 42.35
CA HIS A 48 -7.69 26.59 41.13
C HIS A 48 -7.19 25.17 41.38
N ARG A 49 -8.09 24.19 41.23
CA ARG A 49 -7.67 22.78 41.18
C ARG A 49 -6.93 22.57 39.86
N PRO A 50 -5.68 22.07 39.87
CA PRO A 50 -4.99 21.76 38.63
C PRO A 50 -5.86 20.80 37.82
N ALA A 51 -6.10 21.16 36.56
CA ALA A 51 -6.85 20.32 35.65
C ALA A 51 -6.18 18.93 35.58
N PRO A 52 -6.94 17.83 35.54
CA PRO A 52 -6.35 16.51 35.41
C PRO A 52 -5.48 16.47 34.16
N VAL A 53 -4.18 16.22 34.34
CA VAL A 53 -3.29 15.97 33.22
C VAL A 53 -3.62 14.58 32.69
N VAL A 54 -4.40 14.52 31.62
CA VAL A 54 -4.69 13.26 30.93
C VAL A 54 -3.47 12.91 30.08
N VAL A 55 -2.61 12.03 30.61
CA VAL A 55 -1.51 11.47 29.83
C VAL A 55 -2.08 10.38 28.94
N ALA A 56 -2.15 10.65 27.64
CA ALA A 56 -2.49 9.63 26.65
C ALA A 56 -1.32 8.63 26.53
N PRO A 57 -1.59 7.32 26.43
CA PRO A 57 -0.56 6.34 26.13
C PRO A 57 0.16 6.68 24.82
N ALA A 58 1.49 6.58 24.82
CA ALA A 58 2.27 6.77 23.60
C ALA A 58 1.92 5.68 22.57
N PRO A 59 1.84 6.01 21.27
CA PRO A 59 1.59 5.02 20.23
C PRO A 59 2.74 4.01 20.19
N VAL A 60 2.41 2.72 20.24
CA VAL A 60 3.36 1.62 20.07
C VAL A 60 3.46 1.32 18.57
N TYR A 61 4.64 1.56 17.99
CA TYR A 61 4.92 1.16 16.61
C TYR A 61 5.39 -0.29 16.58
N VAL A 62 4.60 -1.14 15.92
CA VAL A 62 5.01 -2.52 15.59
C VAL A 62 5.59 -2.57 14.18
N PRO A 63 6.63 -3.40 13.95
CA PRO A 63 7.15 -3.63 12.60
C PRO A 63 6.05 -4.20 11.69
N ALA A 64 6.04 -3.76 10.43
CA ALA A 64 5.19 -4.38 9.42
C ALA A 64 5.62 -5.86 9.23
N PRO A 65 4.67 -6.79 9.05
CA PRO A 65 5.00 -8.18 8.76
C PRO A 65 5.80 -8.30 7.45
N PRO A 66 6.71 -9.27 7.35
CA PRO A 66 7.50 -9.47 6.15
C PRO A 66 6.61 -9.84 4.96
N VAL A 67 6.82 -9.16 3.83
CA VAL A 67 6.16 -9.49 2.57
C VAL A 67 6.92 -10.63 1.91
N VAL A 68 6.28 -11.78 1.74
CA VAL A 68 6.83 -12.91 0.98
C VAL A 68 6.42 -12.75 -0.48
N VAL A 69 7.40 -12.54 -1.37
CA VAL A 69 7.17 -12.50 -2.82
C VAL A 69 7.45 -13.87 -3.41
N ALA A 70 6.44 -14.48 -4.01
CA ALA A 70 6.62 -15.72 -4.77
C ALA A 70 7.18 -15.40 -6.18
N PRO A 71 8.12 -16.20 -6.71
CA PRO A 71 8.57 -16.08 -8.09
C PRO A 71 7.40 -16.29 -9.08
N ALA A 72 7.41 -15.54 -10.17
CA ALA A 72 6.45 -15.75 -11.26
C ALA A 72 6.68 -17.11 -11.95
N PRO A 73 5.61 -17.80 -12.40
CA PRO A 73 5.74 -19.06 -13.13
C PRO A 73 6.45 -18.85 -14.47
N VAL A 74 7.44 -19.70 -14.76
CA VAL A 74 8.17 -19.69 -16.05
C VAL A 74 7.42 -20.58 -17.04
N VAL A 75 6.98 -20.01 -18.16
CA VAL A 75 6.39 -20.77 -19.28
C VAL A 75 7.49 -21.17 -20.25
N VAL A 76 7.77 -22.46 -20.37
CA VAL A 76 8.72 -23.00 -21.36
C VAL A 76 7.94 -23.45 -22.59
N ALA A 77 8.14 -22.75 -23.72
CA ALA A 77 7.58 -23.17 -25.00
C ALA A 77 8.39 -24.34 -25.58
N ARG A 78 7.69 -25.38 -26.03
CA ARG A 78 8.32 -26.50 -26.74
C ARG A 78 8.60 -26.12 -28.20
N PRO A 79 9.74 -26.56 -28.78
CA PRO A 79 9.97 -26.44 -30.21
C PRO A 79 8.88 -27.17 -31.02
N TYR A 80 8.48 -26.59 -32.15
CA TYR A 80 7.57 -27.23 -33.10
C TYR A 80 8.37 -28.01 -34.15
N PRO A 81 7.85 -29.16 -34.64
CA PRO A 81 8.50 -29.88 -35.73
C PRO A 81 8.42 -29.08 -37.03
N VAL A 82 9.54 -28.98 -37.74
CA VAL A 82 9.62 -28.43 -39.10
C VAL A 82 9.55 -29.59 -40.08
N TYR A 83 8.53 -29.60 -40.94
CA TYR A 83 8.40 -30.59 -42.00
C TYR A 83 9.17 -30.14 -43.24
N VAL A 84 10.07 -31.00 -43.73
CA VAL A 84 10.81 -30.78 -44.98
C VAL A 84 10.21 -31.60 -46.12
N PRO A 85 10.24 -31.11 -47.37
CA PRO A 85 9.79 -31.87 -48.52
C PRO A 85 10.59 -33.17 -48.70
N ALA A 86 9.90 -34.25 -49.05
CA ALA A 86 10.54 -35.53 -49.32
C ALA A 86 11.46 -35.46 -50.56
N PRO A 87 12.62 -36.14 -50.55
CA PRO A 87 13.48 -36.24 -51.72
C PRO A 87 12.74 -36.88 -52.91
N ARG A 88 12.93 -36.33 -54.11
CA ARG A 88 12.41 -36.92 -55.35
C ARG A 88 13.44 -37.89 -55.91
N HIS A 89 13.05 -39.15 -56.11
CA HIS A 89 13.89 -40.12 -56.82
C HIS A 89 13.71 -39.96 -58.33
N VAL A 90 14.81 -39.74 -59.04
CA VAL A 90 14.84 -39.81 -60.51
C VAL A 90 15.34 -41.20 -60.90
N VAL A 91 14.48 -41.99 -61.55
CA VAL A 91 14.90 -43.28 -62.10
C VAL A 91 15.60 -43.03 -63.43
N VAL A 92 16.93 -43.11 -63.43
CA VAL A 92 17.71 -43.13 -64.67
C VAL A 92 17.73 -44.57 -65.17
N ARG A 93 16.98 -44.85 -66.24
CA ARG A 93 17.12 -46.13 -66.95
C ARG A 93 18.42 -46.12 -67.74
N GLN A 94 19.37 -46.95 -67.32
CA GLN A 94 20.55 -47.24 -68.13
C GLN A 94 20.11 -47.92 -69.43
N PRO A 95 20.68 -47.56 -70.59
CA PRO A 95 20.43 -48.28 -71.83
C PRO A 95 21.00 -49.70 -71.69
N ALA A 96 20.12 -50.68 -71.51
CA ALA A 96 20.50 -52.09 -71.62
C ALA A 96 20.80 -52.40 -73.09
N PHE A 97 21.85 -53.19 -73.34
CA PHE A 97 22.18 -53.68 -74.68
C PHE A 97 21.01 -54.51 -75.24
N CYS A 98 20.43 -54.07 -76.35
CA CYS A 98 19.43 -54.84 -77.09
C CYS A 98 20.09 -55.60 -78.24
N PRO A 99 19.89 -56.93 -78.32
CA PRO A 99 20.27 -57.68 -79.51
C PRO A 99 19.60 -57.11 -80.77
N PRO A 100 20.28 -57.15 -81.94
CA PRO A 100 19.69 -56.73 -83.22
C PRO A 100 18.33 -57.40 -83.47
N GLY A 101 17.34 -56.63 -83.91
CA GLY A 101 15.98 -57.10 -84.17
C GLY A 101 15.04 -57.17 -82.97
N HIS A 102 15.51 -56.88 -81.75
CA HIS A 102 14.71 -57.01 -80.51
C HIS A 102 14.23 -55.67 -79.92
N ALA A 103 14.52 -54.55 -80.58
CA ALA A 103 14.05 -53.23 -80.20
C ALA A 103 12.79 -52.85 -81.01
N ARG A 104 11.68 -52.55 -80.34
CA ARG A 104 10.46 -52.04 -80.98
C ARG A 104 9.88 -50.89 -80.15
N LYS A 105 9.61 -49.73 -80.78
CA LYS A 105 9.05 -48.53 -80.13
C LYS A 105 9.82 -48.05 -78.88
N GLY A 106 11.15 -48.15 -78.87
CA GLY A 106 11.98 -47.74 -77.74
C GLY A 106 12.02 -48.72 -76.56
N TRP A 107 11.45 -49.92 -76.72
CA TRP A 107 11.49 -50.99 -75.73
C TRP A 107 12.30 -52.19 -76.24
N CYS A 108 13.13 -52.73 -75.36
CA CYS A 108 13.80 -54.01 -75.57
C CYS A 108 12.87 -55.13 -75.15
N TYR A 109 12.56 -56.06 -76.06
CA TYR A 109 11.77 -57.24 -75.72
C TYR A 109 12.70 -58.42 -75.47
N PRO A 110 12.48 -59.23 -74.41
CA PRO A 110 13.21 -60.47 -74.23
C PRO A 110 12.94 -61.39 -75.43
N ALA A 111 13.99 -62.04 -75.92
CA ALA A 111 13.84 -63.04 -76.98
C ALA A 111 12.84 -64.12 -76.52
N PRO A 112 11.91 -64.57 -77.38
CA PRO A 112 11.09 -65.72 -77.06
C PRO A 112 12.01 -66.91 -76.79
N VAL A 113 11.99 -67.42 -75.56
CA VAL A 113 12.67 -68.65 -75.20
C VAL A 113 11.92 -69.77 -75.92
N TYR A 114 12.33 -70.09 -77.15
CA TYR A 114 11.90 -71.32 -77.80
C TYR A 114 12.42 -72.48 -76.96
N ARG A 115 11.55 -73.04 -76.12
CA ARG A 115 11.78 -74.30 -75.42
C ARG A 115 11.70 -75.44 -76.44
N GLY A 116 12.67 -75.49 -77.34
CA GLY A 116 12.77 -76.47 -78.41
C GLY A 116 13.59 -77.67 -77.99
N TRP A 117 13.00 -78.85 -78.18
CA TRP A 117 13.64 -80.07 -78.68
C TRP A 117 14.90 -80.57 -77.95
N ARG A 118 14.71 -81.60 -77.10
CA ARG A 118 15.76 -82.59 -76.84
C ARG A 118 15.54 -83.77 -77.78
N HIS A 119 16.54 -84.04 -78.63
CA HIS A 119 16.77 -85.36 -79.21
C HIS A 119 17.30 -86.31 -78.13
#